data_AF-A0A6A2YWL4-F1
#
_entry.id   AF-A0A6A2YWL4-F1
#
_cell.length_a   1.000
_cell.length_b   1.000
_cell.length_c   1.000
_cell.angle_alpha   90.00
_cell.angle_beta   90.00
_cell.angle_gamma   90.00
#
_symmetry.space_group_name_H-M   'P 1'
#
loop_
_entity.id
_entity.type
_entity.pdbx_description
1 polymer ?
#
loop_
_entity_poly.entity_id
_entity_poly.type
_entity_poly.pdbx_seq_one_letter_code
_entity_poly.pdbx_strand_id
1 'polypeptide(L)'
;MLALILIFATAHSGLASFRDTGEKLLENVHTVFYLLVYPFRWLLARSGSSRQQARYASVGNWHHENHPASTGVAASIGLMGHHLFGAWNGDRRLAVRHGEAFEVVKKRTSIIPFAAILDGRQKLPKDYYKEFIRLPYLSITALTLGAYFLHPVMQAASFRLHW
;
A
#
# COMPACT_ATOMS: atom_id res chain seq x y z
N MET A 1 16.40 -1.67 8.92
CA MET A 1 15.11 -2.37 8.66
C MET A 1 13.95 -1.69 9.38
N LEU A 2 13.93 -1.63 10.73
CA LEU A 2 12.87 -0.95 11.50
C LEU A 2 12.62 0.51 11.08
N ALA A 3 13.66 1.33 10.91
CA ALA A 3 13.52 2.72 10.47
C ALA A 3 12.88 2.85 9.07
N LEU A 4 13.21 1.95 8.13
CA LEU A 4 12.63 1.93 6.79
C LEU A 4 11.16 1.51 6.81
N ILE A 5 10.79 0.54 7.66
CA ILE A 5 9.39 0.12 7.85
C ILE A 5 8.58 1.28 8.42
N LEU A 6 9.11 2.02 9.39
CA LEU A 6 8.44 3.17 9.98
C LEU A 6 8.25 4.30 8.95
N ILE A 7 9.28 4.63 8.17
CA ILE A 7 9.20 5.65 7.10
C ILE A 7 8.18 5.23 6.05
N PHE A 8 8.24 3.98 5.57
CA PHE A 8 7.30 3.47 4.58
C PHE A 8 5.86 3.49 5.10
N ALA A 9 5.62 2.99 6.32
CA ALA A 9 4.28 2.97 6.92
C ALA A 9 3.72 4.39 7.12
N THR A 10 4.56 5.33 7.54
CA THR A 10 4.16 6.73 7.75
C THR A 10 3.87 7.43 6.43
N ALA A 11 4.75 7.28 5.43
CA ALA A 11 4.52 7.84 4.11
C ALA A 11 3.28 7.22 3.45
N HIS A 12 3.16 5.89 3.47
CA HIS A 12 2.05 5.19 2.81
C HIS A 12 0.69 5.46 3.47
N SER A 13 0.62 5.47 4.80
CA SER A 13 -0.64 5.73 5.53
C SER A 13 -0.95 7.23 5.63
N GLY A 14 0.08 8.06 5.80
CA GLY A 14 -0.04 9.52 5.87
C GLY A 14 -0.51 10.12 4.56
N LEU A 15 -0.22 9.50 3.42
CA LEU A 15 -0.71 10.01 2.13
C LEU A 15 -2.24 10.10 2.07
N ALA A 16 -2.97 9.17 2.70
CA ALA A 16 -4.42 9.25 2.71
C ALA A 16 -4.95 10.54 3.38
N SER A 17 -4.16 11.28 4.18
CA SER A 17 -4.57 12.59 4.72
C SER A 17 -4.73 13.66 3.64
N PHE A 18 -4.11 13.50 2.46
CA PHE A 18 -4.30 14.40 1.31
C PHE A 18 -5.59 14.14 0.53
N ARG A 19 -6.38 13.14 0.92
CA ARG A 19 -7.67 12.81 0.30
C ARG A 19 -8.62 13.99 0.28
N ASP A 20 -8.74 14.72 1.39
CA ASP A 20 -9.66 15.86 1.50
C ASP A 20 -9.18 17.06 0.65
N THR A 21 -7.85 17.21 0.47
CA THR A 21 -7.27 18.15 -0.52
C THR A 21 -7.56 17.69 -1.95
N GLY A 22 -7.50 16.38 -2.21
CA GLY A 22 -7.86 15.76 -3.48
C GLY A 22 -9.32 15.98 -3.85
N GLU A 23 -10.25 15.96 -2.89
CA GLU A 23 -11.66 16.32 -3.12
C GLU A 23 -11.78 17.71 -3.74
N LYS A 24 -11.11 18.70 -3.16
CA LYS A 24 -11.15 20.09 -3.67
C LYS A 24 -10.42 20.28 -5.00
N LEU A 25 -9.34 19.53 -5.25
CA LEU A 25 -8.50 19.70 -6.43
C LEU A 25 -9.01 18.91 -7.66
N LEU A 26 -9.60 17.73 -7.45
CA LEU A 26 -9.94 16.77 -8.52
C LEU A 26 -11.42 16.78 -8.93
N GLU A 27 -12.27 17.58 -8.29
CA GLU A 27 -13.67 17.78 -8.71
C GLU A 27 -13.78 18.08 -10.22
N ASN A 28 -12.82 18.82 -10.80
CA ASN A 28 -12.81 19.20 -12.22
C ASN A 28 -11.95 18.33 -13.16
N VAL A 29 -11.15 17.37 -12.67
CA VAL A 29 -10.07 16.72 -13.47
C VAL A 29 -10.18 15.18 -13.50
N HIS A 30 -11.19 14.62 -12.85
CA HIS A 30 -11.36 13.18 -12.64
C HIS A 30 -11.33 12.33 -13.93
N THR A 31 -11.86 12.85 -15.04
CA THR A 31 -11.83 12.18 -16.35
C THR A 31 -10.42 12.08 -16.93
N VAL A 32 -9.60 13.13 -16.77
CA VAL A 32 -8.24 13.20 -17.32
C VAL A 32 -7.29 12.27 -16.56
N PHE A 33 -7.44 12.14 -15.24
CA PHE A 33 -6.60 11.26 -14.44
C PHE A 33 -6.87 9.77 -14.72
N TYR A 34 -8.15 9.37 -14.90
CA TYR A 34 -8.52 8.03 -15.33
C TYR A 34 -7.86 7.66 -16.68
N LEU A 35 -7.84 8.61 -17.61
CA LEU A 35 -7.22 8.44 -18.93
C LEU A 35 -5.69 8.41 -18.90
N LEU A 36 -5.04 8.95 -17.86
CA LEU A 36 -3.59 9.01 -17.75
C LEU A 36 -3.01 7.78 -17.01
N VAL A 37 -3.71 7.24 -16.00
CA VAL A 37 -3.23 6.11 -15.18
C VAL A 37 -3.49 4.74 -15.80
N TYR A 38 -4.63 4.54 -16.47
CA TYR A 38 -4.94 3.26 -17.12
C TYR A 38 -3.97 2.85 -18.25
N PRO A 39 -3.53 3.75 -19.17
CA PRO A 39 -2.55 3.37 -20.19
C PRO A 39 -1.16 3.11 -19.59
N PHE A 40 -0.78 3.75 -18.48
CA PHE A 40 0.50 3.51 -17.81
C PHE A 40 0.58 2.09 -17.21
N ARG A 41 -0.52 1.61 -16.62
CA ARG A 41 -0.64 0.21 -16.14
C ARG A 41 -0.60 -0.81 -17.28
N TRP A 42 -1.19 -0.49 -18.44
CA TRP A 42 -1.09 -1.33 -19.64
C TRP A 42 0.33 -1.32 -20.25
N LEU A 43 1.00 -0.16 -20.26
CA LEU A 43 2.36 0.02 -20.77
C LEU A 43 3.39 -0.76 -19.94
N LEU A 44 3.28 -0.67 -18.60
CA LEU A 44 4.13 -1.45 -17.68
C LEU A 44 3.88 -2.97 -17.80
N ALA A 45 2.63 -3.39 -17.97
CA ALA A 45 2.30 -4.80 -18.21
C ALA A 45 2.88 -5.31 -19.55
N ARG A 46 3.03 -4.43 -20.55
CA ARG A 46 3.60 -4.77 -21.87
C ARG A 46 5.13 -4.72 -21.89
N SER A 47 5.76 -3.97 -20.98
CA SER A 47 7.23 -3.93 -20.84
C SER A 47 7.81 -5.16 -20.13
N GLY A 48 6.97 -6.03 -19.56
CA GLY A 48 7.35 -7.26 -18.86
C GLY A 48 7.60 -8.47 -19.76
N SER A 49 8.06 -8.28 -21.01
CA SER A 49 8.45 -9.43 -21.84
C SER A 49 9.80 -9.97 -21.35
N SER A 50 9.82 -11.25 -20.97
CA SER A 50 10.99 -12.00 -20.50
C SER A 50 12.22 -11.90 -21.43
N ARG A 51 12.01 -11.58 -22.71
CA ARG A 51 13.08 -11.33 -23.69
C ARG A 51 13.82 -10.00 -23.51
N GLN A 52 13.20 -8.96 -22.95
CA GLN A 52 13.91 -7.70 -22.68
C GLN A 52 14.78 -7.81 -21.41
N GLN A 53 14.28 -8.43 -20.33
CA GLN A 53 15.08 -8.64 -19.11
C GLN A 53 16.34 -9.48 -19.37
N ALA A 54 16.25 -10.52 -20.21
CA ALA A 54 17.40 -11.33 -20.60
C ALA A 54 18.46 -10.53 -21.41
N ARG A 55 18.03 -9.54 -22.21
CA ARG A 55 18.94 -8.68 -22.98
C ARG A 55 19.59 -7.59 -22.12
N TYR A 56 18.96 -7.15 -21.02
CA TYR A 56 19.60 -6.25 -20.07
C TYR A 56 20.63 -6.98 -19.19
N ALA A 57 20.39 -8.26 -18.86
CA ALA A 57 21.33 -9.08 -18.10
C ALA A 57 22.62 -9.45 -18.88
N SER A 58 22.55 -9.55 -20.22
CA SER A 58 23.72 -9.91 -21.05
C SER A 58 24.65 -8.74 -21.38
N VAL A 59 24.29 -7.52 -20.97
CA VAL A 59 25.10 -6.30 -21.21
C VAL A 59 25.70 -5.82 -19.87
N GLY A 60 26.22 -6.79 -19.10
CA GLY A 60 26.86 -6.57 -17.80
C GLY A 60 28.28 -6.02 -17.89
N ASN A 61 28.52 -5.02 -18.75
CA ASN A 61 29.81 -4.34 -18.86
C ASN A 61 29.66 -2.84 -19.20
N TRP A 62 28.63 -2.18 -18.65
CA TRP A 62 28.58 -0.71 -18.64
C TRP A 62 29.03 -0.20 -17.28
N HIS A 63 30.26 0.28 -17.28
CA HIS A 63 30.84 1.15 -16.26
C HIS A 63 29.89 2.29 -15.87
N HIS A 64 29.76 2.53 -14.57
CA HIS A 64 29.56 3.85 -13.95
C HIS A 64 28.59 4.84 -14.65
N GLU A 65 27.29 4.54 -14.67
CA GLU A 65 26.30 5.62 -14.78
C GLU A 65 25.15 5.43 -13.78
N ASN A 66 25.17 6.29 -12.77
CA ASN A 66 24.31 6.26 -11.59
C ASN A 66 22.86 6.64 -11.94
N HIS A 67 22.03 5.70 -12.40
CA HIS A 67 20.59 5.93 -12.53
C HIS A 67 19.60 4.86 -11.98
N PRO A 68 19.97 3.88 -11.13
CA PRO A 68 18.96 2.97 -10.55
C PRO A 68 18.02 3.67 -9.54
N ALA A 69 18.42 4.83 -9.00
CA ALA A 69 17.61 5.59 -8.05
C ALA A 69 16.37 6.24 -8.69
N SER A 70 16.43 6.64 -9.98
CA SER A 70 15.33 7.39 -10.61
C SER A 70 14.11 6.51 -10.89
N THR A 71 14.31 5.25 -11.33
CA THR A 71 13.21 4.31 -11.59
C THR A 71 12.48 3.92 -10.30
N GLY A 72 13.23 3.67 -9.21
CA GLY A 72 12.64 3.35 -7.90
C GLY A 72 11.83 4.51 -7.33
N VAL A 73 12.34 5.73 -7.45
CA VAL A 73 11.63 6.95 -7.04
C VAL A 73 10.38 7.17 -7.90
N ALA A 74 10.48 7.06 -9.23
CA ALA A 74 9.34 7.21 -10.12
C ALA A 74 8.24 6.16 -9.87
N ALA A 75 8.62 4.90 -9.66
CA ALA A 75 7.68 3.83 -9.30
C ALA A 75 7.01 4.09 -7.94
N SER A 76 7.78 4.56 -6.95
CA SER A 76 7.26 4.89 -5.63
C SER A 76 6.24 6.04 -5.69
N ILE A 77 6.56 7.11 -6.43
CA ILE A 77 5.64 8.24 -6.66
C ILE A 77 4.38 7.76 -7.40
N GLY A 78 4.51 6.90 -8.41
CA GLY A 78 3.38 6.34 -9.14
C GLY A 78 2.45 5.52 -8.25
N LEU A 79 3.00 4.66 -7.38
CA LEU A 79 2.23 3.87 -6.41
C LEU A 79 1.56 4.78 -5.37
N MET A 80 2.29 5.77 -4.84
CA MET A 80 1.76 6.79 -3.93
C MET A 80 0.56 7.52 -4.55
N GLY A 81 0.69 8.00 -5.79
CA GLY A 81 -0.40 8.64 -6.54
C GLY A 81 -1.58 7.70 -6.79
N HIS A 82 -1.33 6.42 -7.10
CA HIS A 82 -2.37 5.41 -7.26
C HIS A 82 -3.20 5.21 -5.99
N HIS A 83 -2.56 5.14 -4.82
CA HIS A 83 -3.25 5.00 -3.54
C HIS A 83 -4.04 6.25 -3.16
N LEU A 84 -3.49 7.45 -3.37
CA LEU A 84 -4.20 8.72 -3.17
C LEU A 84 -5.48 8.78 -3.99
N PHE A 85 -5.36 8.47 -5.28
CA PHE A 85 -6.49 8.44 -6.18
C PHE A 85 -7.52 7.38 -5.78
N GLY A 86 -7.06 6.20 -5.39
CA GLY A 86 -7.91 5.11 -4.91
C GLY A 86 -8.72 5.52 -3.67
N ALA A 87 -8.09 6.16 -2.69
CA ALA A 87 -8.74 6.65 -1.48
C ALA A 87 -9.80 7.72 -1.80
N TRP A 88 -9.43 8.73 -2.60
CA TRP A 88 -10.33 9.80 -3.03
C TRP A 88 -11.54 9.27 -3.82
N ASN A 89 -11.30 8.44 -4.85
CA ASN A 89 -12.38 7.90 -5.68
C ASN A 89 -13.26 6.91 -4.90
N GLY A 90 -12.68 6.24 -3.90
CA GLY A 90 -13.39 5.45 -2.90
C GLY A 90 -14.43 6.28 -2.16
N ASP A 91 -13.97 7.35 -1.51
CA ASP A 91 -14.80 8.30 -0.77
C ASP A 91 -15.88 8.93 -1.65
N ARG A 92 -15.51 9.44 -2.83
CA ARG A 92 -16.46 10.07 -3.75
C ARG A 92 -17.60 9.12 -4.16
N ARG A 93 -17.29 7.85 -4.45
CA ARG A 93 -18.29 6.84 -4.77
C ARG A 93 -19.21 6.52 -3.58
N LEU A 94 -18.66 6.46 -2.38
CA LEU A 94 -19.44 6.20 -1.16
C LEU A 94 -20.34 7.39 -0.81
N ALA A 95 -19.83 8.62 -0.96
CA ALA A 95 -20.59 9.86 -0.80
C ALA A 95 -21.79 9.92 -1.76
N VAL A 96 -21.58 9.59 -3.04
CA VAL A 96 -22.68 9.55 -4.04
C VAL A 96 -23.71 8.48 -3.72
N ARG A 97 -23.29 7.30 -3.22
CA ARG A 97 -24.20 6.17 -2.95
C ARG A 97 -24.98 6.30 -1.65
N HIS A 98 -24.36 6.87 -0.61
CA HIS A 98 -24.88 6.83 0.75
C HIS A 98 -25.13 8.22 1.35
N GLY A 99 -24.74 9.30 0.66
CA GLY A 99 -25.01 10.68 1.07
C GLY A 99 -24.58 10.98 2.50
N GLU A 100 -25.50 11.51 3.30
CA GLU A 100 -25.28 11.89 4.70
C GLU A 100 -24.80 10.71 5.57
N ALA A 101 -25.26 9.49 5.30
CA ALA A 101 -24.85 8.31 6.07
C ALA A 101 -23.35 8.05 5.95
N PHE A 102 -22.75 8.30 4.78
CA PHE A 102 -21.31 8.22 4.58
C PHE A 102 -20.58 9.33 5.34
N GLU A 103 -21.07 10.57 5.28
CA GLU A 103 -20.45 11.71 5.96
C GLU A 103 -20.39 11.52 7.48
N VAL A 104 -21.43 10.94 8.09
CA VAL A 104 -21.44 10.59 9.51
C VAL A 104 -20.34 9.59 9.86
N VAL A 105 -20.14 8.56 9.03
CA VAL A 105 -19.08 7.57 9.23
C VAL A 105 -17.70 8.19 9.01
N LYS A 106 -17.51 8.95 7.92
CA LYS A 106 -16.26 9.64 7.58
C LYS A 106 -15.80 10.52 8.75
N LYS A 107 -16.70 11.33 9.33
CA LYS A 107 -16.43 12.20 10.49
C LYS A 107 -16.00 11.44 11.75
N ARG A 108 -16.49 10.21 11.95
CA ARG A 108 -16.17 9.37 13.12
C ARG A 108 -14.89 8.57 12.94
N THR A 109 -14.35 8.48 11.73
CA THR A 109 -13.11 7.73 11.42
C THR A 109 -11.90 8.64 11.25
N SER A 110 -10.70 8.07 11.29
CA SER A 110 -9.46 8.78 10.98
C SER A 110 -8.57 7.91 10.09
N ILE A 111 -7.83 8.57 9.20
CA ILE A 111 -6.77 7.97 8.42
C ILE A 111 -5.54 7.71 9.28
N ILE A 112 -5.28 8.57 10.27
CA ILE A 112 -4.22 8.37 11.24
C ILE A 112 -4.68 7.28 12.21
N PRO A 113 -3.94 6.15 12.33
CA PRO A 113 -4.30 5.07 13.22
C PRO A 113 -4.59 5.58 14.65
N PHE A 114 -5.67 5.08 15.25
CA PHE A 114 -6.14 5.41 16.61
C PHE A 114 -6.51 6.87 16.89
N ALA A 115 -6.21 7.83 16.02
CA ALA A 115 -6.49 9.24 16.27
C ALA A 115 -7.98 9.52 16.55
N ALA A 116 -8.90 8.91 15.78
CA ALA A 116 -10.34 9.07 16.05
C ALA A 116 -10.79 8.51 17.41
N ILE A 117 -10.08 7.51 17.94
CA ILE A 117 -10.36 6.92 19.26
C ILE A 117 -9.86 7.86 20.35
N LEU A 118 -8.65 8.41 20.20
CA LEU A 118 -8.06 9.38 21.11
C LEU A 118 -8.87 10.69 21.14
N ASP A 119 -9.34 11.16 19.98
CA ASP A 119 -10.23 12.33 19.85
C ASP A 119 -11.63 12.08 20.44
N GLY A 120 -11.96 10.84 20.80
CA GLY A 120 -13.30 10.46 21.28
C GLY A 120 -14.41 10.44 20.22
N ARG A 121 -14.07 10.72 18.94
CA ARG A 121 -14.99 10.63 17.79
C ARG A 121 -15.45 9.19 17.53
N GLN A 122 -14.57 8.23 17.82
CA GLN A 122 -14.83 6.80 17.73
C GLN A 122 -14.78 6.16 19.12
N LYS A 123 -15.93 5.71 19.62
CA LYS A 123 -16.02 4.95 20.88
C LYS A 123 -15.98 3.46 20.58
N LEU A 124 -15.07 2.74 21.23
CA LEU A 124 -14.99 1.30 21.12
C LEU A 124 -16.08 0.62 21.96
N PRO A 125 -16.70 -0.46 21.47
CA PRO A 125 -17.58 -1.30 22.28
C PRO A 125 -16.85 -1.87 23.51
N LYS A 126 -17.57 -2.15 24.60
CA LYS A 126 -16.97 -2.70 25.84
C LYS A 126 -16.28 -4.05 25.63
N ASP A 127 -16.71 -4.80 24.62
CA ASP A 127 -16.24 -6.13 24.28
C ASP A 127 -15.31 -6.17 23.05
N TYR A 128 -14.75 -5.01 22.65
CA TYR A 128 -13.86 -4.90 21.50
C TYR A 128 -12.68 -5.89 21.52
N TYR A 129 -12.19 -6.26 22.70
CA TYR A 129 -11.07 -7.20 22.88
C TYR A 129 -11.38 -8.60 22.34
N LYS A 130 -12.66 -8.99 22.25
CA LYS A 130 -13.06 -10.30 21.71
C LYS A 130 -12.71 -10.45 20.22
N GLU A 131 -12.72 -9.35 19.47
CA GLU A 131 -12.30 -9.35 18.06
C GLU A 131 -10.82 -9.73 17.93
N PHE A 132 -9.96 -9.31 18.87
CA PHE A 132 -8.53 -9.61 18.86
C PHE A 132 -8.21 -11.07 19.25
N ILE A 133 -9.13 -11.74 19.93
CA ILE A 133 -8.97 -13.14 20.38
C ILE A 133 -9.59 -14.12 19.36
N ARG A 134 -10.08 -13.64 18.22
CA ARG A 134 -10.65 -14.52 17.20
C ARG A 134 -9.59 -15.47 16.66
N LEU A 135 -10.04 -16.70 16.39
CA LEU A 135 -9.20 -17.80 15.89
C LEU A 135 -8.31 -17.40 14.69
N PRO A 136 -8.77 -16.64 13.69
CA PRO A 136 -7.92 -16.25 12.56
C PRO A 136 -6.67 -15.47 13.00
N TYR A 137 -6.79 -14.56 13.96
CA TYR A 137 -5.65 -13.80 14.46
C TYR A 137 -4.67 -14.69 15.22
N LEU A 138 -5.18 -15.57 16.08
CA LEU A 138 -4.34 -16.54 16.79
C LEU A 138 -3.60 -17.46 15.81
N SER A 139 -4.29 -17.97 14.79
CA SER A 139 -3.70 -18.83 13.77
C SER A 139 -2.62 -18.11 12.98
N ILE A 140 -2.88 -16.89 12.50
CA ILE A 140 -1.89 -16.11 11.75
C ILE A 140 -0.68 -15.78 12.62
N THR A 141 -0.89 -15.36 13.87
CA THR A 141 0.20 -15.09 14.81
C THR A 141 1.04 -16.35 15.07
N ALA A 142 0.40 -17.49 15.35
CA ALA A 142 1.10 -18.75 15.58
C ALA A 142 1.90 -19.20 14.35
N LEU A 143 1.31 -19.13 13.16
CA LEU A 143 1.99 -19.48 11.90
C LEU A 143 3.15 -18.53 11.60
N THR A 144 2.96 -17.23 11.84
CA THR A 144 4.00 -16.22 11.58
C THR A 144 5.19 -16.42 12.52
N LEU A 145 4.93 -16.62 13.82
CA LEU A 145 5.97 -16.91 14.80
C LEU A 145 6.64 -18.25 14.51
N GLY A 146 5.86 -19.28 14.18
CA GLY A 146 6.37 -20.58 13.78
C GLY A 146 7.31 -20.46 12.58
N ALA A 147 6.89 -19.80 11.50
CA ALA A 147 7.72 -19.57 10.33
C ALA A 147 8.99 -18.75 10.68
N TYR A 148 8.87 -17.73 11.53
CA TYR A 148 10.01 -16.93 11.98
C TYR A 148 11.04 -17.79 12.72
N PHE A 149 10.61 -18.64 13.65
CA PHE A 149 11.51 -19.51 14.41
C PHE A 149 12.03 -20.69 13.59
N LEU A 150 11.27 -21.21 12.63
CA LEU A 150 11.71 -22.24 11.70
C LEU A 150 12.59 -21.68 10.57
N HIS A 151 12.70 -20.37 10.41
CA HIS A 151 13.48 -19.76 9.33
C HIS A 151 14.92 -20.28 9.23
N PRO A 152 15.71 -20.41 10.33
CA PRO A 152 17.06 -20.97 10.25
C PRO A 152 17.08 -22.45 9.81
N VAL A 153 16.08 -23.24 10.23
CA VAL A 153 15.93 -24.64 9.82
C VAL A 153 15.59 -24.74 8.34
N MET A 154 14.70 -23.88 7.85
CA MET A 154 14.35 -23.79 6.44
C MET A 154 15.57 -23.39 5.59
N GLN A 155 16.39 -22.45 6.06
CA GLN A 155 17.65 -22.09 5.40
C GLN A 155 18.61 -23.28 5.37
N ALA A 156 18.84 -23.94 6.50
CA ALA A 156 19.74 -25.10 6.59
C ALA A 156 19.27 -26.29 5.74
N ALA A 157 17.96 -26.54 5.68
CA ALA A 157 17.38 -27.56 4.83
C ALA A 157 17.54 -27.22 3.34
N SER A 158 17.31 -25.95 2.96
CA SER A 158 17.54 -25.45 1.60
C SER A 158 19.00 -25.67 1.15
N PHE A 159 19.98 -25.37 2.01
CA PHE A 159 21.40 -25.62 1.71
C PHE A 159 21.76 -27.10 1.49
N ARG A 160 20.96 -28.04 2.00
CA ARG A 160 21.19 -29.49 1.89
C ARG A 160 20.50 -30.12 0.69
N LEU A 161 19.69 -29.37 -0.03
CA LEU A 161 18.97 -29.88 -1.19
C LEU A 161 19.81 -29.58 -2.44
N HIS A 162 20.06 -30.62 -3.24
CA HIS A 162 20.97 -30.58 -4.39
C HIS A 162 20.25 -30.18 -5.70
N TRP A 163 19.52 -29.06 -5.67
CA TRP A 163 18.98 -28.46 -6.90
C TRP A 163 19.88 -27.35 -7.42
#